data_AF-A0A7V0QGQ5-F1
#
_entry.id   AF-A0A7V0QGQ5-F1
#
_cell.length_a   1.000
_cell.length_b   1.000
_cell.length_c   1.000
_cell.angle_alpha   90.00
_cell.angle_beta   90.00
_cell.angle_gamma   90.00
#
_symmetry.space_group_name_H-M   'P 1'
#
loop_
_entity.id
_entity.type
_entity.pdbx_description
1 polymer ?
#
loop_
_entity_poly.entity_id
_entity_poly.type
_entity_poly.pdbx_seq_one_letter_code
_entity_poly.pdbx_strand_id
1 'polypeptide(L)'
;MRLNPPDILLTNYKMLDYLLIRPKDYPLWKQNNFETLQYLVVDELHTFDGAQATDLACLIRRLKTRLKTPRDFLCCVGTSATLGSEKNPETLLQYVRVLFGEPFDDDAVITESQLTAGEFLEKSLISRIHIIPPEKTDQLDPEHYDGYQSYISSQHELWFGETISAKNFNKIQWRIDLGEKLKEHLFFQNLLKVLGGKVKNYNEILNELEKVTPEFKRGSEKYQLGLINSILSLVSEARTKVSEGNNEVTAPFLNVRLHFWLRELRRMVGKVGRKPDLRFSDDLNERQLKNHLPVVNCRECGSTGWAGIKRQNDTSVNPDLQSFYIGFFKNDPKVVFLFPDDPLKGGYQGRNGLDGIFYHLCCACLGLTTSDAPTDCPYCGNRELVRVFVPNSRVKRKKKIVGVHDCPFCGARNSLTIIGSRAASLTSVIIAQLYSSSFNNDKKLLTFSDS
;
A
#
# COMPACT_ATOMS: atom_id res chain seq x y z
N MET A 1 -10.24 9.55 -32.32
CA MET A 1 -11.51 9.15 -31.67
C MET A 1 -12.75 9.74 -32.35
N ARG A 2 -13.01 11.06 -32.33
CA ARG A 2 -14.32 11.59 -32.82
C ARG A 2 -14.59 11.44 -34.31
N LEU A 3 -13.55 11.52 -35.15
CA LEU A 3 -13.66 11.37 -36.60
C LEU A 3 -13.32 9.95 -37.08
N ASN A 4 -12.61 9.19 -36.25
CA ASN A 4 -12.22 7.80 -36.45
C ASN A 4 -12.53 7.07 -35.12
N PRO A 5 -13.77 6.55 -34.96
CA PRO A 5 -14.17 5.82 -33.76
C PRO A 5 -13.30 4.56 -33.58
N PRO A 6 -12.91 4.20 -32.35
CA PRO A 6 -12.12 3.01 -32.09
C PRO A 6 -13.00 1.75 -32.11
N ASP A 7 -12.40 0.59 -32.38
CA ASP A 7 -13.07 -0.72 -32.28
C ASP A 7 -13.41 -1.09 -30.82
N ILE A 8 -12.58 -0.65 -29.87
CA ILE A 8 -12.78 -0.83 -28.42
C ILE A 8 -12.81 0.53 -27.74
N LEU A 9 -13.91 0.82 -27.04
CA LEU A 9 -14.06 2.03 -26.23
C LEU A 9 -13.99 1.69 -24.73
N LEU A 10 -12.84 1.93 -24.10
CA LEU A 10 -12.68 1.85 -22.66
C LEU A 10 -13.07 3.20 -22.03
N THR A 11 -14.08 3.19 -21.17
CA THR A 11 -14.59 4.41 -20.53
C THR A 11 -15.28 4.10 -19.20
N ASN A 12 -15.45 5.10 -18.35
CA ASN A 12 -16.32 4.98 -17.17
C ASN A 12 -17.74 5.45 -17.51
N TYR A 13 -18.73 5.04 -16.70
CA TYR A 13 -20.15 5.32 -16.98
C TYR A 13 -20.46 6.83 -17.07
N LYS A 14 -19.80 7.67 -16.26
CA LYS A 14 -19.99 9.14 -16.30
C LYS A 14 -19.50 9.73 -17.62
N MET A 15 -18.33 9.30 -18.08
CA MET A 15 -17.78 9.76 -19.34
C MET A 15 -18.61 9.23 -20.53
N LEU A 16 -19.11 8.00 -20.47
CA LEU A 16 -20.03 7.48 -21.47
C LEU A 16 -21.31 8.34 -21.58
N ASP A 17 -21.90 8.71 -20.44
CA ASP A 17 -23.07 9.60 -20.43
C ASP A 17 -22.75 10.98 -21.05
N TYR A 18 -21.60 11.55 -20.72
CA TYR A 18 -21.13 12.79 -21.35
C TYR A 18 -20.94 12.64 -22.87
N LEU A 19 -20.39 11.51 -23.35
CA LEU A 19 -20.20 11.28 -24.78
C LEU A 19 -21.53 11.22 -25.54
N LEU A 20 -22.60 10.74 -24.90
CA LEU A 20 -23.94 10.66 -25.51
C LEU A 20 -24.61 12.04 -25.62
N ILE A 21 -24.37 12.94 -24.67
CA ILE A 21 -25.08 14.23 -24.57
C ILE A 21 -24.31 15.38 -25.23
N ARG A 22 -22.97 15.37 -25.16
CA ARG A 22 -22.16 16.53 -25.55
C ARG A 22 -22.16 16.74 -27.07
N PRO A 23 -22.53 17.94 -27.58
CA PRO A 23 -22.55 18.21 -29.02
C PRO A 23 -21.21 17.99 -29.72
N LYS A 24 -20.09 18.26 -29.03
CA LYS A 24 -18.74 18.06 -29.57
C LYS A 24 -18.42 16.59 -29.86
N ASP A 25 -19.10 15.65 -29.22
CA ASP A 25 -18.89 14.21 -29.35
C ASP A 25 -19.87 13.57 -30.34
N TYR A 26 -20.82 14.33 -30.89
CA TYR A 26 -21.76 13.89 -31.92
C TYR A 26 -21.10 13.14 -33.10
N PRO A 27 -19.94 13.57 -33.65
CA PRO A 27 -19.30 12.86 -34.76
C PRO A 27 -18.95 11.40 -34.48
N LEU A 28 -18.70 11.04 -33.20
CA LEU A 28 -18.41 9.67 -32.78
C LEU A 28 -19.55 8.71 -33.14
N TRP A 29 -20.79 9.22 -33.12
CA TRP A 29 -21.99 8.40 -33.26
C TRP A 29 -22.62 8.49 -34.66
N LYS A 30 -21.99 9.21 -35.59
CA LYS A 30 -22.59 9.59 -36.88
C LYS A 30 -22.74 8.40 -37.84
N GLN A 31 -21.84 7.43 -37.76
CA GLN A 31 -21.77 6.29 -38.69
C GLN A 31 -22.24 4.97 -38.08
N ASN A 32 -23.03 5.05 -37.01
CA ASN A 32 -23.45 3.85 -36.29
C ASN A 32 -24.64 3.18 -36.99
N ASN A 33 -24.54 1.86 -37.09
CA ASN A 33 -25.57 0.94 -37.51
C ASN A 33 -25.95 0.00 -36.35
N PHE A 34 -26.93 -0.87 -36.57
CA PHE A 34 -27.40 -1.81 -35.55
C PHE A 34 -26.32 -2.82 -35.11
N GLU A 35 -25.30 -3.04 -35.93
CA GLU A 35 -24.16 -3.94 -35.65
C GLU A 35 -22.98 -3.24 -34.96
N THR A 36 -23.05 -1.93 -34.72
CA THR A 36 -21.91 -1.14 -34.21
C THR A 36 -21.51 -1.55 -32.81
N LEU A 37 -22.46 -1.99 -31.98
CA LEU A 37 -22.19 -2.48 -30.64
C LEU A 37 -22.64 -3.92 -30.53
N GLN A 38 -21.67 -4.83 -30.54
CA GLN A 38 -21.89 -6.27 -30.39
C GLN A 38 -21.59 -6.76 -28.97
N TYR A 39 -20.70 -6.07 -28.26
CA TYR A 39 -20.28 -6.41 -26.91
C TYR A 39 -20.41 -5.22 -25.97
N LEU A 40 -20.91 -5.46 -24.76
CA LEU A 40 -20.91 -4.49 -23.67
C LEU A 40 -20.38 -5.16 -22.41
N VAL A 41 -19.19 -4.75 -22.01
CA VAL A 41 -18.54 -5.26 -20.79
C VAL A 41 -18.69 -4.21 -19.69
N VAL A 42 -19.27 -4.62 -18.56
CA VAL A 42 -19.31 -3.82 -17.33
C VAL A 42 -18.45 -4.50 -16.29
N ASP A 43 -17.37 -3.82 -15.91
CA ASP A 43 -16.48 -4.29 -14.87
C ASP A 43 -17.01 -3.90 -13.48
N GLU A 44 -16.74 -4.73 -12.48
CA GLU A 44 -17.06 -4.48 -11.07
C GLU A 44 -18.53 -4.14 -10.78
N LEU A 45 -19.44 -4.99 -11.27
CA LEU A 45 -20.87 -4.84 -11.09
C LEU A 45 -21.31 -4.64 -9.63
N HIS A 46 -20.54 -5.18 -8.67
CA HIS A 46 -20.78 -5.02 -7.25
C HIS A 46 -20.70 -3.57 -6.75
N THR A 47 -20.04 -2.68 -7.49
CA THR A 47 -19.94 -1.25 -7.15
C THR A 47 -21.20 -0.46 -7.52
N PHE A 48 -22.05 -1.02 -8.38
CA PHE A 48 -23.31 -0.41 -8.78
C PHE A 48 -24.44 -1.00 -7.94
N ASP A 49 -24.78 -0.34 -6.84
CA ASP A 49 -25.91 -0.71 -5.99
C ASP A 49 -27.01 0.36 -6.01
N GLY A 50 -28.23 -0.05 -5.63
CA GLY A 50 -29.40 0.82 -5.49
C GLY A 50 -29.59 1.84 -6.62
N ALA A 51 -29.35 3.11 -6.30
CA ALA A 51 -29.51 4.22 -7.23
C ALA A 51 -28.51 4.19 -8.40
N GLN A 52 -27.25 3.82 -8.15
CA GLN A 52 -26.22 3.80 -9.19
C GLN A 52 -26.48 2.72 -10.24
N ALA A 53 -26.96 1.55 -9.81
CA ALA A 53 -27.40 0.48 -10.71
C ALA A 53 -28.54 0.95 -11.63
N THR A 54 -29.49 1.71 -11.08
CA THR A 54 -30.62 2.26 -11.84
C THR A 54 -30.14 3.27 -12.89
N ASP A 55 -29.20 4.15 -12.52
CA ASP A 55 -28.60 5.12 -13.43
C ASP A 55 -27.85 4.42 -14.57
N LEU A 56 -27.08 3.37 -14.25
CA LEU A 56 -26.37 2.56 -15.24
C LEU A 56 -27.34 1.86 -16.18
N ALA A 57 -28.41 1.23 -15.67
CA ALA A 57 -29.43 0.60 -16.50
C ALA A 57 -30.07 1.60 -17.47
N CYS A 58 -30.39 2.80 -16.99
CA CYS A 58 -30.92 3.89 -17.82
C CYS A 58 -29.91 4.34 -18.88
N LEU A 59 -28.63 4.45 -18.53
CA LEU A 59 -27.56 4.78 -19.47
C LEU A 59 -27.42 3.74 -20.57
N ILE A 60 -27.43 2.45 -20.23
CA ILE A 60 -27.37 1.34 -21.19
C ILE A 60 -28.57 1.40 -22.15
N ARG A 61 -29.78 1.63 -21.64
CA ARG A 61 -30.98 1.80 -22.49
C ARG A 61 -30.86 3.00 -23.43
N ARG A 62 -30.33 4.14 -22.96
CA ARG A 62 -30.04 5.31 -23.82
C ARG A 62 -29.01 4.98 -24.90
N LEU A 63 -27.94 4.26 -24.55
CA LEU A 63 -26.91 3.82 -25.48
C LEU A 63 -27.52 2.92 -26.58
N LYS A 64 -28.23 1.86 -26.20
CA LYS A 64 -28.91 0.95 -27.15
C LYS A 64 -29.85 1.70 -28.09
N THR A 65 -30.64 2.62 -27.53
CA THR A 65 -31.57 3.47 -28.32
C THR A 65 -30.82 4.35 -29.31
N ARG A 66 -29.72 4.99 -28.86
CA ARG A 66 -28.89 5.85 -29.71
C ARG A 66 -28.24 5.07 -30.86
N LEU A 67 -27.84 3.84 -30.60
CA LEU A 67 -27.20 2.94 -31.55
C LEU A 67 -28.18 2.12 -32.39
N LYS A 68 -29.48 2.20 -32.09
CA LYS A 68 -30.53 1.36 -32.70
C LYS A 68 -30.22 -0.13 -32.57
N THR A 69 -29.64 -0.53 -31.44
CA THR A 69 -29.33 -1.93 -31.14
C THR A 69 -30.64 -2.73 -31.09
N PRO A 70 -30.76 -3.86 -31.81
CA PRO A 70 -31.93 -4.72 -31.73
C PRO A 70 -32.09 -5.32 -30.34
N ARG A 71 -33.27 -5.86 -30.03
CA ARG A 71 -33.48 -6.65 -28.81
C ARG A 71 -32.71 -7.97 -28.92
N ASP A 72 -32.23 -8.48 -27.80
CA ASP A 72 -31.60 -9.81 -27.68
C ASP A 72 -30.38 -9.98 -28.60
N PHE A 73 -29.71 -8.88 -28.94
CA PHE A 73 -28.58 -8.85 -29.88
C PHE A 73 -27.23 -8.64 -29.18
N LEU A 74 -27.22 -7.92 -28.05
CA LEU A 74 -25.99 -7.46 -27.44
C LEU A 74 -25.41 -8.54 -26.51
N CYS A 75 -24.18 -8.99 -26.78
CA CYS A 75 -23.46 -9.85 -25.85
C CYS A 75 -22.98 -9.01 -24.65
N CYS A 76 -23.66 -9.17 -23.52
CA CYS A 76 -23.34 -8.45 -22.30
C CYS A 76 -22.46 -9.30 -21.39
N VAL A 77 -21.36 -8.73 -20.90
CA VAL A 77 -20.45 -9.38 -19.95
C VAL A 77 -20.37 -8.53 -18.71
N GLY A 78 -20.61 -9.14 -17.55
CA GLY A 78 -20.50 -8.50 -16.25
C GLY A 78 -19.48 -9.24 -15.40
N THR A 79 -18.51 -8.52 -14.83
CA THR A 79 -17.60 -9.10 -13.82
C THR A 79 -18.02 -8.61 -12.44
N SER A 80 -17.80 -9.42 -11.41
CA SER A 80 -18.08 -9.03 -10.03
C SER A 80 -17.26 -9.85 -9.05
N ALA A 81 -16.60 -9.18 -8.11
CA ALA A 81 -15.81 -9.85 -7.07
C ALA A 81 -16.69 -10.50 -5.97
N THR A 82 -17.85 -9.91 -5.66
CA THR A 82 -18.60 -10.28 -4.43
C THR A 82 -19.98 -10.84 -4.69
N LEU A 83 -20.64 -10.47 -5.80
CA LEU A 83 -22.01 -10.93 -6.07
C LEU A 83 -22.09 -12.45 -6.32
N GLY A 84 -20.98 -13.07 -6.76
CA GLY A 84 -20.90 -14.52 -6.97
C GLY A 84 -20.60 -15.34 -5.70
N SER A 85 -20.28 -14.70 -4.57
CA SER A 85 -20.11 -15.39 -3.28
C SER A 85 -21.41 -15.46 -2.48
N GLU A 86 -22.45 -14.75 -2.91
CA GLU A 86 -23.81 -14.96 -2.43
C GLU A 86 -24.34 -16.30 -2.96
N LYS A 87 -24.93 -17.10 -2.08
CA LYS A 87 -25.43 -18.47 -2.36
C LYS A 87 -26.61 -18.54 -3.34
N ASN A 88 -26.85 -17.50 -4.14
CA ASN A 88 -28.04 -17.42 -4.99
C ASN A 88 -27.72 -16.88 -6.39
N PRO A 89 -27.17 -17.71 -7.31
CA PRO A 89 -26.89 -17.30 -8.69
C PRO A 89 -28.14 -16.78 -9.42
N GLU A 90 -29.33 -17.22 -9.02
CA GLU A 90 -30.61 -16.72 -9.55
C GLU A 90 -30.80 -15.22 -9.34
N THR A 91 -30.48 -14.71 -8.14
CA THR A 91 -30.60 -13.27 -7.84
C THR A 91 -29.63 -12.45 -8.70
N LEU A 92 -28.41 -12.94 -8.87
CA LEU A 92 -27.41 -12.31 -9.74
C LEU A 92 -27.90 -12.26 -11.19
N LEU A 93 -28.39 -13.40 -11.71
CA LEU A 93 -28.96 -13.48 -13.07
C LEU A 93 -30.13 -12.51 -13.25
N GLN A 94 -31.04 -12.43 -12.27
CA GLN A 94 -32.15 -11.48 -12.32
C GLN A 94 -31.65 -10.04 -12.34
N TYR A 95 -30.66 -9.70 -11.50
CA TYR A 95 -30.05 -8.38 -11.46
C TYR A 95 -29.43 -8.00 -12.82
N VAL A 96 -28.60 -8.86 -13.41
CA VAL A 96 -27.95 -8.57 -14.70
C VAL A 96 -28.95 -8.51 -15.86
N ARG A 97 -29.98 -9.39 -15.87
CA ARG A 97 -31.08 -9.34 -16.84
C ARG A 97 -31.80 -7.98 -16.80
N VAL A 98 -32.03 -7.43 -15.60
CA VAL A 98 -32.66 -6.10 -15.43
C VAL A 98 -31.73 -4.95 -15.80
N LEU A 99 -30.46 -5.03 -15.38
CA LEU A 99 -29.44 -4.01 -15.60
C LEU A 99 -29.15 -3.82 -17.09
N PHE A 100 -28.83 -4.92 -17.79
CA PHE A 100 -28.52 -4.90 -19.21
C PHE A 100 -29.80 -4.82 -20.04
N GLY A 101 -30.89 -5.48 -19.62
CA GLY A 101 -32.07 -5.67 -20.46
C GLY A 101 -31.78 -6.57 -21.64
N GLU A 102 -31.05 -7.67 -21.41
CA GLU A 102 -30.75 -8.76 -22.35
C GLU A 102 -30.98 -10.11 -21.66
N PRO A 103 -31.23 -11.20 -22.42
CA PRO A 103 -31.33 -12.54 -21.86
C PRO A 103 -29.96 -13.02 -21.38
N PHE A 104 -29.98 -13.82 -20.31
CA PHE A 104 -28.83 -14.56 -19.81
C PHE A 104 -29.31 -15.96 -19.47
N ASP A 105 -28.60 -16.99 -19.91
CA ASP A 105 -28.90 -18.39 -19.58
C ASP A 105 -28.43 -18.72 -18.16
N ASP A 106 -28.89 -19.84 -17.61
CA ASP A 106 -28.57 -20.23 -16.23
C ASP A 106 -27.10 -20.65 -16.05
N ASP A 107 -26.44 -21.06 -17.13
CA ASP A 107 -25.01 -21.37 -17.21
C ASP A 107 -24.14 -20.14 -17.54
N ALA A 108 -24.75 -18.95 -17.69
CA ALA A 108 -24.00 -17.71 -17.94
C ALA A 108 -23.18 -17.23 -16.73
N VAL A 109 -23.44 -17.78 -15.53
CA VAL A 109 -22.66 -17.48 -14.33
C VAL A 109 -21.40 -18.33 -14.32
N ILE A 110 -20.28 -17.71 -14.72
CA ILE A 110 -18.96 -18.33 -14.69
C ILE A 110 -18.26 -17.93 -13.38
N THR A 111 -18.03 -18.88 -12.49
CA THR A 111 -17.27 -18.68 -11.25
C THR A 111 -15.83 -19.18 -11.38
N GLU A 112 -14.95 -18.75 -10.47
CA GLU A 112 -13.64 -19.37 -10.36
C GLU A 112 -13.75 -20.77 -9.74
N SER A 113 -12.92 -21.69 -10.22
CA SER A 113 -12.68 -22.99 -9.58
C SER A 113 -11.29 -22.98 -8.99
N GLN A 114 -11.21 -22.94 -7.67
CA GLN A 114 -9.93 -22.99 -6.95
C GLN A 114 -9.70 -24.42 -6.43
N LEU A 115 -8.48 -24.93 -6.65
CA LEU A 115 -8.07 -26.17 -6.00
C LEU A 115 -7.66 -25.89 -4.56
N THR A 116 -8.20 -26.65 -3.64
CA THR A 116 -7.72 -26.68 -2.25
C THR A 116 -6.30 -27.25 -2.21
N ALA A 117 -5.57 -26.96 -1.12
CA ALA A 117 -4.25 -27.55 -0.89
C ALA A 117 -4.31 -29.10 -0.88
N GLY A 118 -5.43 -29.69 -0.43
CA GLY A 118 -5.64 -31.14 -0.45
C GLY A 118 -5.76 -31.69 -1.87
N GLU A 119 -6.64 -31.11 -2.69
CA GLU A 119 -6.83 -31.53 -4.10
C GLU A 119 -5.56 -31.32 -4.93
N PHE A 120 -4.86 -30.20 -4.71
CA PHE A 120 -3.61 -29.91 -5.41
C PHE A 120 -2.49 -30.92 -5.12
N LEU A 121 -2.47 -31.47 -3.89
CA LEU A 121 -1.45 -32.40 -3.41
C LEU A 121 -1.91 -33.85 -3.40
N GLU A 122 -3.13 -34.17 -3.83
CA GLU A 122 -3.78 -35.47 -3.65
C GLU A 122 -2.92 -36.65 -4.13
N LYS A 123 -2.24 -36.48 -5.26
CA LYS A 123 -1.41 -37.51 -5.91
C LYS A 123 0.08 -37.45 -5.52
N SER A 124 0.46 -36.50 -4.67
CA SER A 124 1.86 -36.22 -4.34
C SER A 124 2.20 -36.68 -2.92
N LEU A 125 2.86 -37.84 -2.84
CA LEU A 125 3.38 -38.36 -1.59
C LEU A 125 4.62 -37.57 -1.14
N ILE A 126 4.78 -37.45 0.18
CA ILE A 126 5.98 -36.83 0.76
C ILE A 126 7.15 -37.79 0.55
N SER A 127 8.14 -37.35 -0.23
CA SER A 127 9.41 -38.08 -0.44
C SER A 127 10.60 -37.33 0.17
N ARG A 128 10.43 -36.04 0.52
CA ARG A 128 11.49 -35.17 1.04
C ARG A 128 11.05 -34.44 2.30
N ILE A 129 11.89 -34.52 3.33
CA ILE A 129 11.63 -33.93 4.66
C ILE A 129 12.76 -33.02 5.14
N HIS A 130 13.85 -32.92 4.38
CA HIS A 130 15.03 -32.15 4.79
C HIS A 130 14.70 -30.65 4.84
N ILE A 131 15.04 -30.01 5.95
CA ILE A 131 14.91 -28.56 6.12
C ILE A 131 16.31 -27.98 6.24
N ILE A 132 16.53 -26.85 5.57
CA ILE A 132 17.82 -26.15 5.59
C ILE A 132 18.11 -25.73 7.03
N PRO A 133 19.24 -26.12 7.64
CA PRO A 133 19.46 -25.90 9.05
C PRO A 133 19.91 -24.44 9.33
N PRO A 134 19.73 -23.89 10.55
CA PRO A 134 19.99 -22.49 10.87
C PRO A 134 21.43 -22.02 10.60
N GLU A 135 22.41 -22.91 10.61
CA GLU A 135 23.81 -22.60 10.32
C GLU A 135 24.02 -22.14 8.88
N LYS A 136 23.08 -22.41 7.97
CA LYS A 136 23.10 -21.97 6.57
C LYS A 136 22.32 -20.67 6.32
N THR A 137 21.98 -19.91 7.37
CA THR A 137 21.19 -18.67 7.24
C THR A 137 21.75 -17.70 6.20
N ASP A 138 23.07 -17.53 6.13
CA ASP A 138 23.67 -16.60 5.17
C ASP A 138 23.50 -17.05 3.70
N GLN A 139 23.37 -18.36 3.46
CA GLN A 139 23.10 -18.92 2.12
C GLN A 139 21.63 -18.76 1.70
N LEU A 140 20.74 -18.39 2.62
CA LEU A 140 19.33 -18.07 2.31
C LEU A 140 19.16 -16.61 1.87
N ASP A 141 20.14 -15.77 2.17
CA ASP A 141 20.08 -14.33 1.96
C ASP A 141 20.49 -13.97 0.53
N PRO A 142 19.59 -13.40 -0.30
CA PRO A 142 19.85 -13.12 -1.70
C PRO A 142 20.97 -12.09 -1.90
N GLU A 143 21.29 -11.25 -0.90
CA GLU A 143 22.34 -10.23 -1.03
C GLU A 143 23.75 -10.83 -1.17
N HIS A 144 23.95 -12.10 -0.80
CA HIS A 144 25.23 -12.79 -0.96
C HIS A 144 25.47 -13.36 -2.37
N TYR A 145 24.58 -13.07 -3.32
CA TYR A 145 24.64 -13.63 -4.67
C TYR A 145 24.68 -12.52 -5.73
N ASP A 146 25.50 -12.73 -6.76
CA ASP A 146 25.66 -11.75 -7.86
C ASP A 146 24.38 -11.53 -8.68
N GLY A 147 23.42 -12.44 -8.61
CA GLY A 147 22.14 -12.28 -9.29
C GLY A 147 21.15 -13.41 -9.07
N TYR A 148 20.00 -13.27 -9.73
CA TYR A 148 18.87 -14.18 -9.59
C TYR A 148 19.21 -15.65 -9.91
N GLN A 149 19.93 -15.92 -11.00
CA GLN A 149 20.20 -17.30 -11.43
C GLN A 149 21.11 -18.04 -10.45
N SER A 150 22.13 -17.38 -9.90
CA SER A 150 23.03 -17.98 -8.91
C SER A 150 22.30 -18.22 -7.59
N TYR A 151 21.44 -17.27 -7.17
CA TYR A 151 20.58 -17.45 -6.00
C TYR A 151 19.69 -18.68 -6.14
N ILE A 152 18.88 -18.78 -7.21
CA ILE A 152 17.95 -19.92 -7.42
C ILE A 152 18.68 -21.25 -7.51
N SER A 153 19.82 -21.29 -8.20
CA SER A 153 20.62 -22.52 -8.33
C SER A 153 21.11 -23.00 -6.96
N SER A 154 21.57 -22.07 -6.11
CA SER A 154 21.99 -22.38 -4.74
C SER A 154 20.81 -22.80 -3.87
N GLN A 155 19.65 -22.14 -3.98
CA GLN A 155 18.45 -22.54 -3.23
C GLN A 155 17.98 -23.94 -3.63
N HIS A 156 18.01 -24.29 -4.92
CA HIS A 156 17.68 -25.64 -5.37
C HIS A 156 18.63 -26.68 -4.76
N GLU A 157 19.94 -26.41 -4.74
CA GLU A 157 20.92 -27.30 -4.11
C GLU A 157 20.67 -27.45 -2.61
N LEU A 158 20.32 -26.37 -1.91
CA LEU A 158 20.03 -26.41 -0.47
C LEU A 158 18.79 -27.26 -0.14
N TRP A 159 17.73 -27.17 -0.94
CA TRP A 159 16.49 -27.91 -0.70
C TRP A 159 16.54 -29.35 -1.21
N PHE A 160 17.22 -29.60 -2.33
CA PHE A 160 17.16 -30.89 -3.03
C PHE A 160 18.50 -31.64 -3.09
N GLY A 161 19.62 -31.05 -2.67
CA GLY A 161 20.94 -31.68 -2.73
C GLY A 161 21.49 -31.85 -4.14
N GLU A 162 20.92 -31.16 -5.12
CA GLU A 162 21.22 -31.32 -6.54
C GLU A 162 21.71 -30.00 -7.15
N THR A 163 22.85 -30.05 -7.83
CA THR A 163 23.40 -28.89 -8.55
C THR A 163 22.79 -28.76 -9.94
N ILE A 164 22.56 -27.53 -10.38
CA ILE A 164 22.02 -27.22 -11.70
C ILE A 164 23.08 -26.50 -12.52
N SER A 165 23.36 -27.01 -13.71
CA SER A 165 24.21 -26.30 -14.67
C SER A 165 23.45 -25.12 -15.31
N ALA A 166 24.16 -24.05 -15.64
CA ALA A 166 23.58 -22.88 -16.32
C ALA A 166 22.83 -23.24 -17.63
N LYS A 167 23.27 -24.29 -18.34
CA LYS A 167 22.60 -24.79 -19.55
C LYS A 167 21.24 -25.43 -19.25
N ASN A 168 21.09 -26.08 -18.10
CA ASN A 168 19.84 -26.73 -17.71
C ASN A 168 18.86 -25.74 -17.08
N PHE A 169 19.34 -24.68 -16.42
CA PHE A 169 18.50 -23.64 -15.82
C PHE A 169 17.49 -23.03 -16.81
N ASN A 170 17.90 -22.83 -18.06
CA ASN A 170 17.05 -22.25 -19.10
C ASN A 170 16.09 -23.27 -19.75
N LYS A 171 16.15 -24.56 -19.39
CA LYS A 171 15.26 -25.59 -19.96
C LYS A 171 13.93 -25.59 -19.23
N ILE A 172 12.85 -25.60 -20.01
CA ILE A 172 11.50 -25.67 -19.48
C ILE A 172 11.24 -26.95 -18.69
N GLN A 173 11.85 -28.07 -19.12
CA GLN A 173 11.69 -29.36 -18.47
C GLN A 173 12.17 -29.34 -17.01
N TRP A 174 13.33 -28.73 -16.74
CA TRP A 174 13.84 -28.62 -15.37
C TRP A 174 12.87 -27.84 -14.46
N ARG A 175 12.23 -26.78 -14.99
CA ARG A 175 11.23 -26.00 -14.23
C ARG A 175 9.96 -26.80 -13.95
N ILE A 176 9.58 -27.71 -14.85
CA ILE A 176 8.46 -28.64 -14.65
C ILE A 176 8.84 -29.66 -13.57
N ASP A 177 10.02 -30.27 -13.68
CA ASP A 177 10.52 -31.23 -12.71
C ASP A 177 10.65 -30.61 -11.31
N LEU A 178 11.04 -29.33 -11.22
CA LEU A 178 11.07 -28.56 -9.97
C LEU A 178 9.68 -28.48 -9.32
N GLY A 179 8.62 -28.25 -10.09
CA GLY A 179 7.25 -28.20 -9.60
C GLY A 179 6.83 -29.52 -8.95
N GLU A 180 7.14 -30.65 -9.58
CA GLU A 180 6.85 -31.97 -9.02
C GLU A 180 7.67 -32.24 -7.74
N LYS A 181 8.97 -31.91 -7.74
CA LYS A 181 9.80 -32.01 -6.53
C LYS A 181 9.30 -31.17 -5.36
N LEU A 182 8.78 -29.97 -5.64
CA LEU A 182 8.19 -29.11 -4.62
C LEU A 182 6.96 -29.77 -3.99
N LYS A 183 6.07 -30.37 -4.79
CA LYS A 183 4.89 -31.09 -4.27
C LYS A 183 5.26 -32.25 -3.33
N GLU A 184 6.39 -32.91 -3.57
CA GLU A 184 6.88 -34.01 -2.74
C GLU A 184 7.57 -33.56 -1.44
N HIS A 185 7.75 -32.26 -1.22
CA HIS A 185 8.48 -31.70 -0.09
C HIS A 185 7.56 -31.37 1.09
N LEU A 186 7.83 -31.93 2.28
CA LEU A 186 7.03 -31.75 3.49
C LEU A 186 6.81 -30.27 3.85
N PHE A 187 7.89 -29.47 3.85
CA PHE A 187 7.81 -28.04 4.16
C PHE A 187 6.86 -27.28 3.23
N PHE A 188 6.89 -27.56 1.92
CA PHE A 188 6.01 -26.93 0.94
C PHE A 188 4.55 -27.35 1.16
N GLN A 189 4.29 -28.64 1.41
CA GLN A 189 2.94 -29.11 1.73
C GLN A 189 2.38 -28.45 2.99
N ASN A 190 3.20 -28.32 4.04
CA ASN A 190 2.82 -27.63 5.27
C ASN A 190 2.54 -26.14 5.02
N LEU A 191 3.36 -25.46 4.22
CA LEU A 191 3.13 -24.07 3.83
C LEU A 191 1.78 -23.88 3.13
N LEU A 192 1.45 -24.72 2.14
CA LEU A 192 0.16 -24.66 1.46
C LEU A 192 -1.03 -24.90 2.41
N LYS A 193 -0.91 -25.89 3.31
CA LYS A 193 -1.93 -26.18 4.32
C LYS A 193 -2.11 -25.02 5.31
N VAL A 194 -1.00 -24.40 5.74
CA VAL A 194 -1.02 -23.22 6.62
C VAL A 194 -1.69 -22.04 5.92
N LEU A 195 -1.41 -21.79 4.65
CA LEU A 195 -2.08 -20.71 3.89
C LEU A 195 -3.59 -20.95 3.77
N GLY A 196 -3.99 -22.20 3.52
CA GLY A 196 -5.41 -22.60 3.53
C GLY A 196 -6.28 -21.83 2.53
N GLY A 197 -5.70 -21.41 1.41
CA GLY A 197 -6.38 -20.64 0.37
C GLY A 197 -6.68 -19.18 0.73
N LYS A 198 -6.12 -18.65 1.82
CA LYS A 198 -6.34 -17.26 2.27
C LYS A 198 -5.06 -16.46 2.27
N VAL A 199 -5.19 -15.15 2.11
CA VAL A 199 -4.09 -14.20 2.35
C VAL A 199 -3.81 -14.18 3.86
N LYS A 200 -2.55 -14.34 4.24
CA LYS A 200 -2.09 -14.31 5.63
C LYS A 200 -0.90 -13.38 5.79
N ASN A 201 -0.77 -12.79 6.97
CA ASN A 201 0.42 -12.01 7.31
C ASN A 201 1.64 -12.94 7.46
N TYR A 202 2.84 -12.47 7.11
CA TYR A 202 4.08 -13.22 7.32
C TYR A 202 4.20 -13.74 8.76
N ASN A 203 3.95 -12.89 9.77
CA ASN A 203 4.04 -13.28 11.18
C ASN A 203 3.05 -14.40 11.55
N GLU A 204 1.86 -14.41 10.95
CA GLU A 204 0.89 -15.49 11.16
C GLU A 204 1.36 -16.79 10.53
N ILE A 205 1.92 -16.73 9.32
CA ILE A 205 2.49 -17.89 8.61
C ILE A 205 3.65 -18.48 9.44
N LEU A 206 4.55 -17.61 9.93
CA LEU A 206 5.68 -17.99 10.78
C LEU A 206 5.20 -18.74 12.04
N ASN A 207 4.26 -18.15 12.78
CA ASN A 207 3.72 -18.73 14.01
C ASN A 207 3.03 -20.09 13.80
N GLU A 208 2.33 -20.28 12.67
CA GLU A 208 1.69 -21.56 12.38
C GLU A 208 2.71 -22.61 11.90
N LEU A 209 3.71 -22.22 11.11
CA LEU A 209 4.79 -23.13 10.68
C LEU A 209 5.65 -23.60 11.86
N GLU A 210 5.92 -22.74 12.84
CA GLU A 210 6.62 -23.12 14.07
C GLU A 210 5.96 -24.28 14.83
N LYS A 211 4.63 -24.38 14.78
CA LYS A 211 3.88 -25.45 15.46
C LYS A 211 4.06 -26.81 14.79
N VAL A 212 4.27 -26.81 13.47
CA VAL A 212 4.32 -28.04 12.65
C VAL A 212 5.74 -28.39 12.19
N THR A 213 6.73 -27.53 12.45
CA THR A 213 8.11 -27.72 12.00
C THR A 213 9.09 -27.36 13.12
N PRO A 214 9.54 -28.34 13.93
CA PRO A 214 10.41 -28.11 15.10
C PRO A 214 11.74 -27.41 14.78
N GLU A 215 12.33 -27.69 13.62
CA GLU A 215 13.59 -27.09 13.14
C GLU A 215 13.42 -25.57 12.91
N PHE A 216 12.23 -25.15 12.50
CA PHE A 216 11.86 -23.76 12.23
C PHE A 216 11.87 -22.90 13.51
N LYS A 217 11.59 -23.51 14.66
CA LYS A 217 11.52 -22.85 15.97
C LYS A 217 12.89 -22.47 16.55
N ARG A 218 13.97 -23.09 16.07
CA ARG A 218 15.33 -22.89 16.61
C ARG A 218 16.09 -21.73 15.97
N GLY A 219 15.58 -21.17 14.88
CA GLY A 219 16.27 -20.12 14.12
C GLY A 219 15.92 -18.70 14.54
N SER A 220 16.72 -17.74 14.08
CA SER A 220 16.43 -16.31 14.20
C SER A 220 15.31 -15.89 13.24
N GLU A 221 14.71 -14.72 13.46
CA GLU A 221 13.72 -14.14 12.52
C GLU A 221 14.29 -14.03 11.09
N LYS A 222 15.57 -13.67 10.95
CA LYS A 222 16.27 -13.62 9.65
C LYS A 222 16.27 -14.99 8.95
N TYR A 223 16.58 -16.05 9.70
CA TYR A 223 16.56 -17.42 9.17
C TYR A 223 15.15 -17.84 8.72
N GLN A 224 14.15 -17.59 9.56
CA GLN A 224 12.77 -17.98 9.28
C GLN A 224 12.22 -17.30 8.02
N LEU A 225 12.46 -16.00 7.88
CA LEU A 225 12.13 -15.24 6.68
C LEU A 225 12.91 -15.73 5.46
N GLY A 226 14.22 -15.97 5.62
CA GLY A 226 15.07 -16.50 4.56
C GLY A 226 14.59 -17.86 4.04
N LEU A 227 14.12 -18.74 4.93
CA LEU A 227 13.63 -20.07 4.56
C LEU A 227 12.34 -19.99 3.72
N ILE A 228 11.39 -19.15 4.15
CA ILE A 228 10.15 -18.91 3.39
C ILE A 228 10.46 -18.26 2.05
N ASN A 229 11.30 -17.23 2.02
CA ASN A 229 11.65 -16.54 0.78
C ASN A 229 12.40 -17.46 -0.19
N SER A 230 13.27 -18.34 0.32
CA SER A 230 13.95 -19.36 -0.48
C SER A 230 12.98 -20.31 -1.17
N ILE A 231 12.04 -20.92 -0.43
CA ILE A 231 11.06 -21.84 -1.04
C ILE A 231 10.11 -21.11 -1.99
N LEU A 232 9.66 -19.89 -1.66
CA LEU A 232 8.79 -19.08 -2.53
C LEU A 232 9.50 -18.68 -3.84
N SER A 233 10.81 -18.45 -3.78
CA SER A 233 11.62 -18.16 -4.97
C SER A 233 11.69 -19.36 -5.92
N LEU A 234 11.82 -20.58 -5.37
CA LEU A 234 11.75 -21.82 -6.15
C LEU A 234 10.35 -22.06 -6.74
N VAL A 235 9.29 -21.81 -5.96
CA VAL A 235 7.89 -21.89 -6.43
C VAL A 235 7.65 -20.92 -7.59
N SER A 236 8.19 -19.70 -7.51
CA SER A 236 8.06 -18.68 -8.55
C SER A 236 8.75 -19.10 -9.87
N GLU A 237 9.81 -19.90 -9.78
CA GLU A 237 10.55 -20.38 -10.95
C GLU A 237 9.95 -21.65 -11.57
N ALA A 238 9.27 -22.46 -10.76
CA ALA A 238 8.63 -23.69 -11.19
C ALA A 238 7.53 -23.47 -12.24
N ARG A 239 7.32 -24.48 -13.09
CA ARG A 239 6.32 -24.49 -14.16
C ARG A 239 5.49 -25.77 -14.11
N THR A 240 4.35 -25.76 -14.79
CA THR A 240 3.51 -26.95 -14.98
C THR A 240 2.94 -26.96 -16.39
N LYS A 241 2.45 -28.12 -16.84
CA LYS A 241 1.76 -28.26 -18.11
C LYS A 241 0.26 -28.19 -17.89
N VAL A 242 -0.42 -27.40 -18.72
CA VAL A 242 -1.87 -27.27 -18.71
C VAL A 242 -2.37 -27.58 -20.12
N SER A 243 -3.43 -28.37 -20.21
CA SER A 243 -4.10 -28.66 -21.47
C SER A 243 -5.00 -27.48 -21.85
N GLU A 244 -4.72 -26.86 -22.99
CA GLU A 244 -5.54 -25.79 -23.57
C GLU A 244 -6.08 -26.28 -24.91
N GLY A 245 -7.31 -26.81 -24.89
CA GLY A 245 -7.90 -27.53 -26.02
C GLY A 245 -7.11 -28.81 -26.33
N ASN A 246 -6.56 -28.92 -27.55
CA ASN A 246 -5.74 -30.06 -27.99
C ASN A 246 -4.23 -29.85 -27.77
N ASN A 247 -3.81 -28.70 -27.25
CA ASN A 247 -2.40 -28.36 -27.08
C ASN A 247 -2.00 -28.40 -25.60
N GLU A 248 -0.76 -28.82 -25.32
CA GLU A 248 -0.15 -28.63 -24.00
C GLU A 248 0.61 -27.31 -23.99
N VAL A 249 0.22 -26.41 -23.09
CA VAL A 249 0.87 -25.12 -22.88
C VAL A 249 1.55 -25.13 -21.52
N THR A 250 2.71 -24.47 -21.42
CA THR A 250 3.39 -24.34 -20.13
C THR A 250 2.86 -23.14 -19.37
N ALA A 251 2.48 -23.35 -18.11
CA ALA A 251 1.97 -22.33 -17.20
C ALA A 251 2.87 -22.21 -15.96
N PRO A 252 2.78 -21.11 -15.18
CA PRO A 252 3.34 -21.04 -13.84
C PRO A 252 2.87 -22.21 -12.97
N PHE A 253 3.77 -22.78 -12.16
CA PHE A 253 3.41 -23.86 -11.23
C PHE A 253 2.38 -23.40 -10.19
N LEU A 254 2.64 -22.25 -9.57
CA LEU A 254 1.71 -21.49 -8.74
C LEU A 254 1.91 -20.00 -8.99
N ASN A 255 0.85 -19.21 -8.83
CA ASN A 255 0.96 -17.76 -8.87
C ASN A 255 1.35 -17.23 -7.49
N VAL A 256 2.63 -16.86 -7.32
CA VAL A 256 3.10 -16.21 -6.10
C VAL A 256 2.78 -14.72 -6.18
N ARG A 257 1.86 -14.26 -5.33
CA ARG A 257 1.44 -12.85 -5.25
C ARG A 257 1.89 -12.26 -3.91
N LEU A 258 2.70 -11.21 -3.98
CA LEU A 258 3.12 -10.42 -2.83
C LEU A 258 2.37 -9.08 -2.84
N HIS A 259 1.61 -8.80 -1.79
CA HIS A 259 0.89 -7.54 -1.64
C HIS A 259 1.60 -6.65 -0.61
N PHE A 260 2.01 -5.46 -1.05
CA PHE A 260 2.63 -4.46 -0.19
C PHE A 260 1.61 -3.38 0.16
N TRP A 261 1.26 -3.31 1.44
CA TRP A 261 0.41 -2.25 1.96
C TRP A 261 1.29 -1.10 2.44
N LEU A 262 1.14 0.04 1.77
CA LEU A 262 1.87 1.26 2.10
C LEU A 262 0.87 2.30 2.55
N ARG A 263 1.15 2.93 3.70
CA ARG A 263 0.37 4.06 4.18
C ARG A 263 1.16 5.34 3.97
N GLU A 264 0.52 6.31 3.31
CA GLU A 264 1.06 7.66 3.20
C GLU A 264 1.36 8.22 4.60
N LEU A 265 2.54 8.79 4.82
CA LEU A 265 2.88 9.51 6.05
C LEU A 265 2.19 10.88 6.06
N ARG A 266 0.86 10.88 6.03
CA ARG A 266 0.01 12.06 6.04
C ARG A 266 -0.34 12.42 7.47
N ARG A 267 -0.24 13.72 7.79
CA ARG A 267 -0.60 14.27 9.10
C ARG A 267 0.09 13.55 10.27
N MET A 268 1.39 13.34 10.13
CA MET A 268 2.20 12.78 11.21
C MET A 268 2.28 13.75 12.39
N VAL A 269 2.05 13.22 13.59
CA VAL A 269 2.10 13.97 14.85
C VAL A 269 3.00 13.24 15.84
N GLY A 270 3.67 13.99 16.70
CA GLY A 270 4.52 13.47 17.75
C GLY A 270 3.88 13.68 19.11
N LYS A 271 3.85 12.66 19.96
CA LYS A 271 3.48 12.83 21.37
C LYS A 271 4.43 13.81 22.04
N VAL A 272 3.90 14.82 22.72
CA VAL A 272 4.73 15.74 23.52
C VAL A 272 5.25 15.01 24.76
N GLY A 273 6.57 14.89 24.87
CA GLY A 273 7.23 14.16 25.96
C GLY A 273 8.73 14.03 25.76
N ARG A 274 9.43 13.52 26.78
CA ARG A 274 10.89 13.29 26.72
C ARG A 274 11.30 12.20 25.72
N LYS A 275 10.42 11.22 25.52
CA LYS A 275 10.54 10.17 24.50
C LYS A 275 9.33 10.30 23.57
N PRO A 276 9.38 11.20 22.57
CA PRO A 276 8.28 11.35 21.62
C PRO A 276 8.08 10.07 20.81
N ASP A 277 6.83 9.77 20.50
CA ASP A 277 6.44 8.70 19.57
C ASP A 277 5.71 9.32 18.39
N LEU A 278 6.06 8.89 17.17
CA LEU A 278 5.51 9.41 15.92
C LEU A 278 4.29 8.57 15.53
N ARG A 279 3.15 9.23 15.33
CA ARG A 279 1.85 8.58 15.08
C ARG A 279 1.12 9.25 13.92
N PHE A 280 0.26 8.48 13.25
CA PHE A 280 -0.72 9.05 12.33
C PHE A 280 -1.83 9.73 13.12
N SER A 281 -2.21 10.96 12.75
CA SER A 281 -3.34 11.64 13.40
C SER A 281 -4.63 10.82 13.35
N ASP A 282 -4.84 10.10 12.25
CA ASP A 282 -6.07 9.38 11.97
C ASP A 282 -6.22 8.09 12.81
N ASP A 283 -5.14 7.63 13.47
CA ASP A 283 -5.15 6.48 14.38
C ASP A 283 -5.43 6.86 15.83
N LEU A 284 -5.47 8.17 16.12
CA LEU A 284 -5.60 8.70 17.47
C LEU A 284 -7.03 9.15 17.74
N ASN A 285 -7.54 8.83 18.91
CA ASN A 285 -8.81 9.39 19.38
C ASN A 285 -8.64 10.84 19.85
N GLU A 286 -9.76 11.55 20.06
CA GLU A 286 -9.76 12.97 20.47
C GLU A 286 -8.97 13.24 21.76
N ARG A 287 -8.97 12.29 22.72
CA ARG A 287 -8.23 12.43 23.97
C ARG A 287 -6.72 12.35 23.74
N GLN A 288 -6.29 11.46 22.85
CA GLN A 288 -4.88 11.31 22.48
C GLN A 288 -4.42 12.52 21.67
N LEU A 289 -5.21 13.03 20.73
CA LEU A 289 -4.83 14.19 19.91
C LEU A 289 -4.53 15.45 20.75
N LYS A 290 -5.11 15.60 21.93
CA LYS A 290 -4.87 16.75 22.83
C LYS A 290 -3.41 16.94 23.25
N ASN A 291 -2.58 15.89 23.22
CA ASN A 291 -1.17 15.97 23.58
C ASN A 291 -0.21 15.56 22.44
N HIS A 292 -0.70 15.53 21.20
CA HIS A 292 0.11 15.29 20.02
C HIS A 292 0.18 16.56 19.19
N LEU A 293 1.38 16.91 18.74
CA LEU A 293 1.61 18.09 17.91
C LEU A 293 2.26 17.68 16.58
N PRO A 294 1.97 18.39 15.49
CA PRO A 294 2.71 18.26 14.23
C PRO A 294 4.22 18.27 14.45
N VAL A 295 4.94 17.39 13.76
CA VAL A 295 6.40 17.34 13.82
C VAL A 295 7.00 18.10 12.66
N VAL A 296 7.98 18.94 12.95
CA VAL A 296 8.75 19.69 11.97
C VAL A 296 10.22 19.31 12.02
N ASN A 297 10.86 19.33 10.86
CA ASN A 297 12.27 19.02 10.70
C ASN A 297 12.94 20.06 9.78
N CYS A 298 14.17 20.46 10.10
CA CYS A 298 15.00 21.26 9.21
C CYS A 298 15.68 20.38 8.16
N ARG A 299 15.43 20.68 6.88
CA ARG A 299 16.02 19.96 5.74
C ARG A 299 17.54 20.03 5.62
N GLU A 300 18.19 21.00 6.30
CA GLU A 300 19.63 21.21 6.21
C GLU A 300 20.37 20.57 7.39
N CYS A 301 20.00 20.92 8.63
CA CYS A 301 20.72 20.47 9.82
C CYS A 301 20.01 19.34 10.60
N GLY A 302 18.85 18.87 10.14
CA GLY A 302 18.11 17.78 10.78
C GLY A 302 17.47 18.11 12.12
N SER A 303 17.56 19.36 12.59
CA SER A 303 16.91 19.79 13.84
C SER A 303 15.41 19.51 13.78
N THR A 304 14.88 18.86 14.81
CA THR A 304 13.51 18.35 14.84
C THR A 304 12.79 18.88 16.08
N GLY A 305 11.53 19.25 15.92
CA GLY A 305 10.71 19.78 17.00
C GLY A 305 9.22 19.62 16.71
N TRP A 306 8.40 20.14 17.61
CA TRP A 306 6.97 20.24 17.41
C TRP A 306 6.60 21.60 16.84
N ALA A 307 5.41 21.68 16.24
CA ALA A 307 4.82 22.93 15.83
C ALA A 307 3.33 22.98 16.20
N GLY A 308 2.80 24.18 16.39
CA GLY A 308 1.40 24.38 16.72
C GLY A 308 0.97 25.83 16.56
N ILE A 309 -0.25 26.14 16.96
CA ILE A 309 -0.76 27.52 16.96
C ILE A 309 -0.78 28.05 18.40
N LYS A 310 -0.21 29.23 18.62
CA LYS A 310 -0.29 29.94 19.90
C LYS A 310 -0.66 31.39 19.65
N ARG A 311 -1.84 31.81 20.13
CA ARG A 311 -2.23 33.24 20.08
C ARG A 311 -1.49 34.01 21.16
N GLN A 312 -1.49 35.33 21.05
CA GLN A 312 -0.71 36.21 21.94
C GLN A 312 -1.08 36.04 23.42
N ASN A 313 -2.36 35.81 23.72
CA ASN A 313 -2.87 35.67 25.09
C ASN A 313 -3.01 34.20 25.54
N ASP A 314 -2.71 33.23 24.66
CA ASP A 314 -2.83 31.82 25.01
C ASP A 314 -1.60 31.40 25.84
N THR A 315 -1.85 30.73 26.96
CA THR A 315 -0.82 30.12 27.80
C THR A 315 -0.41 28.73 27.31
N SER A 316 -1.23 28.11 26.47
CA SER A 316 -0.98 26.79 25.88
C SER A 316 -0.91 26.84 24.35
N VAL A 317 -0.32 25.79 23.78
CA VAL A 317 -0.29 25.57 22.33
C VAL A 317 -1.57 24.83 21.94
N ASN A 318 -2.28 25.33 20.93
CA ASN A 318 -3.48 24.70 20.42
C ASN A 318 -3.11 23.46 19.58
N PRO A 319 -3.61 22.25 19.95
CA PRO A 319 -3.35 21.01 19.23
C PRO A 319 -4.22 20.83 17.97
N ASP A 320 -5.15 21.75 17.66
CA ASP A 320 -6.00 21.65 16.48
C ASP A 320 -5.20 21.63 15.17
N LEU A 321 -5.16 20.46 14.54
CA LEU A 321 -4.38 20.21 13.34
C LEU A 321 -4.88 21.05 12.16
N GLN A 322 -6.20 21.23 12.03
CA GLN A 322 -6.76 21.99 10.91
C GLN A 322 -6.28 23.44 10.93
N SER A 323 -6.40 24.11 12.07
CA SER A 323 -5.90 25.48 12.26
C SER A 323 -4.39 25.56 12.01
N PHE A 324 -3.63 24.57 12.49
CA PHE A 324 -2.18 24.52 12.26
C PHE A 324 -1.83 24.43 10.78
N TYR A 325 -2.39 23.46 10.03
CA TYR A 325 -2.03 23.29 8.61
C TYR A 325 -2.40 24.52 7.78
N ILE A 326 -3.58 25.11 8.03
CA ILE A 326 -3.98 26.36 7.37
C ILE A 326 -2.99 27.49 7.72
N GLY A 327 -2.60 27.61 9.00
CA GLY A 327 -1.67 28.63 9.47
C GLY A 327 -0.27 28.47 8.88
N PHE A 328 0.27 27.25 8.90
CA PHE A 328 1.59 26.93 8.37
C PHE A 328 1.70 27.29 6.88
N PHE A 329 0.78 26.81 6.03
CA PHE A 329 0.85 27.11 4.59
C PHE A 329 0.55 28.59 4.24
N LYS A 330 -0.13 29.32 5.13
CA LYS A 330 -0.37 30.77 4.98
C LYS A 330 0.73 31.65 5.59
N ASN A 331 1.78 31.07 6.17
CA ASN A 331 2.79 31.79 6.95
C ASN A 331 2.16 32.68 8.05
N ASP A 332 1.17 32.13 8.76
CA ASP A 332 0.49 32.84 9.86
C ASP A 332 1.47 33.06 11.03
N PRO A 333 1.64 34.30 11.54
CA PRO A 333 2.55 34.59 12.65
C PRO A 333 2.17 33.92 13.98
N LYS A 334 1.00 33.29 14.08
CA LYS A 334 0.58 32.48 15.24
C LYS A 334 1.17 31.08 15.27
N VAL A 335 1.77 30.63 14.17
CA VAL A 335 2.53 29.37 14.14
C VAL A 335 3.74 29.52 15.04
N VAL A 336 3.94 28.55 15.93
CA VAL A 336 5.10 28.48 16.82
C VAL A 336 5.81 27.15 16.64
N PHE A 337 7.13 27.17 16.75
CA PHE A 337 7.99 25.99 16.71
C PHE A 337 8.56 25.75 18.11
N LEU A 338 8.65 24.49 18.51
CA LEU A 338 9.03 24.05 19.86
C LEU A 338 10.12 22.99 19.71
N PHE A 339 11.37 23.36 19.94
CA PHE A 339 12.49 22.45 19.83
C PHE A 339 12.84 21.89 21.21
N PRO A 340 12.71 20.57 21.46
CA PRO A 340 13.10 19.99 22.75
C PRO A 340 14.58 20.24 23.03
N ASP A 341 14.85 20.74 24.23
CA ASP A 341 16.19 20.94 24.76
C ASP A 341 16.49 19.85 25.80
N ASP A 342 17.57 19.09 25.61
CA ASP A 342 18.06 18.10 26.57
C ASP A 342 19.39 18.58 27.17
N PRO A 343 19.37 19.22 28.36
CA PRO A 343 20.57 19.75 29.00
C PRO A 343 21.63 18.66 29.27
N LEU A 344 21.21 17.40 29.44
CA LEU A 344 22.11 16.28 29.73
C LEU A 344 22.90 15.82 28.50
N LYS A 345 22.44 16.17 27.29
CA LYS A 345 23.13 15.89 26.01
C LYS A 345 23.89 17.10 25.48
N GLY A 346 24.23 18.05 26.37
CA GLY A 346 24.92 19.30 26.04
C GLY A 346 23.97 20.46 25.71
N GLY A 347 22.65 20.23 25.63
CA GLY A 347 21.62 21.25 25.41
C GLY A 347 21.88 22.23 24.26
N TYR A 348 21.02 23.24 24.13
CA TYR A 348 21.31 24.46 23.37
C TYR A 348 22.00 25.52 24.24
N GLN A 349 22.26 25.22 25.52
CA GLN A 349 22.99 26.07 26.45
C GLN A 349 24.44 26.26 25.96
N GLY A 350 24.73 27.44 25.41
CA GLY A 350 26.06 27.80 24.91
C GLY A 350 26.13 28.22 23.44
N ARG A 351 25.04 28.10 22.67
CA ARG A 351 24.96 28.73 21.34
C ARG A 351 24.60 30.21 21.50
N ASN A 352 25.62 31.06 21.65
CA ASN A 352 25.47 32.51 21.63
C ASN A 352 24.74 32.96 20.34
N GLY A 353 23.68 33.77 20.48
CA GLY A 353 22.99 34.40 19.34
C GLY A 353 21.68 33.74 18.85
N LEU A 354 21.10 32.77 19.57
CA LEU A 354 19.77 32.25 19.26
C LEU A 354 18.68 33.27 19.64
N ASP A 355 17.89 33.73 18.67
CA ASP A 355 16.72 34.61 18.89
C ASP A 355 15.49 33.78 19.30
N GLY A 356 15.18 33.76 20.59
CA GLY A 356 14.04 33.01 21.14
C GLY A 356 14.02 32.93 22.66
N ILE A 357 13.06 32.18 23.20
CA ILE A 357 12.84 32.02 24.64
C ILE A 357 12.74 30.54 24.99
N PHE A 358 13.32 30.13 26.11
CA PHE A 358 13.15 28.79 26.67
C PHE A 358 11.90 28.73 27.55
N TYR A 359 11.11 27.67 27.37
CA TYR A 359 9.93 27.37 28.16
C TYR A 359 10.00 25.94 28.71
N HIS A 360 9.20 25.66 29.73
CA HIS A 360 8.78 24.32 30.09
C HIS A 360 7.40 24.06 29.50
N LEU A 361 7.31 23.10 28.57
CA LEU A 361 6.09 22.65 27.92
C LEU A 361 5.50 21.47 28.69
N CYS A 362 4.23 21.58 29.09
CA CYS A 362 3.51 20.51 29.76
C CYS A 362 3.07 19.42 28.77
N CYS A 363 3.38 18.15 29.08
CA CYS A 363 3.00 17.00 28.25
C CYS A 363 1.49 16.67 28.28
N ALA A 364 0.72 17.27 29.20
CA ALA A 364 -0.71 17.00 29.37
C ALA A 364 -1.60 18.09 28.77
N CYS A 365 -1.37 19.35 29.12
CA CYS A 365 -2.21 20.48 28.69
C CYS A 365 -1.57 21.38 27.62
N LEU A 366 -0.34 21.07 27.20
CA LEU A 366 0.45 21.89 26.26
C LEU A 366 0.67 23.34 26.73
N GLY A 367 0.54 23.59 28.03
CA GLY A 367 0.85 24.86 28.67
C GLY A 367 2.35 25.15 28.63
N LEU A 368 2.70 26.40 28.35
CA LEU A 368 4.06 26.93 28.37
C LEU A 368 4.26 27.79 29.61
N THR A 369 5.32 27.51 30.37
CA THR A 369 5.73 28.33 31.51
C THR A 369 7.22 28.70 31.41
N THR A 370 7.56 29.91 31.85
CA THR A 370 8.93 30.39 31.98
C THR A 370 9.47 30.26 33.41
N SER A 371 8.72 29.63 34.33
CA SER A 371 9.18 29.37 35.70
C SER A 371 10.54 28.66 35.67
N ASP A 372 11.43 29.05 36.58
CA ASP A 372 12.69 28.36 36.80
C ASP A 372 12.43 27.01 37.48
N ALA A 373 12.82 25.92 36.83
CA ALA A 373 12.71 24.54 37.32
C ALA A 373 11.35 24.13 37.95
N PRO A 374 10.22 24.26 37.22
CA PRO A 374 8.90 23.89 37.74
C PRO A 374 8.81 22.37 37.99
N THR A 375 8.38 21.99 39.20
CA THR A 375 8.09 20.58 39.54
C THR A 375 6.76 20.10 38.97
N ASP A 376 5.77 20.99 38.96
CA ASP A 376 4.42 20.72 38.49
C ASP A 376 3.96 21.82 37.52
N CYS A 377 3.11 21.46 36.56
CA CYS A 377 2.55 22.42 35.62
C CYS A 377 1.61 23.39 36.36
N PRO A 378 1.79 24.72 36.24
CA PRO A 378 0.96 25.70 36.96
C PRO A 378 -0.49 25.73 36.48
N TYR A 379 -0.80 25.13 35.32
CA TYR A 379 -2.14 25.15 34.73
C TYR A 379 -2.95 23.87 35.01
N CYS A 380 -2.30 22.73 35.16
CA CYS A 380 -3.00 21.44 35.31
C CYS A 380 -2.41 20.49 36.37
N GLY A 381 -1.33 20.89 37.05
CA GLY A 381 -0.67 20.08 38.08
C GLY A 381 0.15 18.89 37.56
N ASN A 382 0.28 18.71 36.26
CA ASN A 382 1.05 17.59 35.70
C ASN A 382 2.57 17.76 35.92
N ARG A 383 3.25 16.68 36.32
CA ARG A 383 4.69 16.66 36.60
C ARG A 383 5.58 16.50 35.37
N GLU A 384 5.01 15.97 34.28
CA GLU A 384 5.78 15.79 33.05
C GLU A 384 5.86 17.11 32.27
N LEU A 385 7.03 17.73 32.37
CA LEU A 385 7.40 18.96 31.68
C LEU A 385 8.67 18.70 30.85
N VAL A 386 8.67 19.22 29.62
CA VAL A 386 9.79 19.15 28.68
C VAL A 386 10.30 20.57 28.47
N ARG A 387 11.61 20.79 28.65
CA ARG A 387 12.22 22.07 28.30
C ARG A 387 12.26 22.20 26.78
N VAL A 388 11.76 23.30 26.25
CA VAL A 388 11.69 23.58 24.82
C VAL A 388 12.22 24.97 24.53
N PHE A 389 12.94 25.11 23.42
CA PHE A 389 13.31 26.39 22.83
C PHE A 389 12.26 26.83 21.81
N VAL A 390 11.74 28.04 21.96
CA VAL A 390 10.77 28.66 21.06
C VAL A 390 11.44 29.84 20.34
N PRO A 391 11.81 29.70 19.06
CA PRO A 391 12.45 30.77 18.31
C PRO A 391 11.46 31.88 17.95
N ASN A 392 11.99 33.09 17.77
CA ASN A 392 11.24 34.20 17.19
C ASN A 392 11.10 34.02 15.68
N SER A 393 9.99 33.43 15.26
CA SER A 393 9.69 33.09 13.87
C SER A 393 8.84 34.14 13.15
N ARG A 394 8.91 35.41 13.58
CA ARG A 394 8.09 36.51 13.06
C ARG A 394 8.94 37.61 12.43
N VAL A 395 8.57 38.02 11.22
CA VAL A 395 9.24 39.14 10.54
C VAL A 395 8.23 40.14 9.99
N LYS A 396 8.61 41.42 9.96
CA LYS A 396 7.78 42.49 9.39
C LYS A 396 8.04 42.57 7.89
N ARG A 397 7.04 42.27 7.06
CA ARG A 397 7.08 42.44 5.59
C ARG A 397 5.94 43.33 5.14
N LYS A 398 6.23 44.38 4.36
CA LYS A 398 5.23 45.29 3.76
C LYS A 398 4.12 45.72 4.74
N LYS A 399 4.50 46.18 5.94
CA LYS A 399 3.61 46.60 7.05
C LYS A 399 2.75 45.50 7.71
N LYS A 400 2.92 44.21 7.37
CA LYS A 400 2.28 43.07 8.06
C LYS A 400 3.34 42.20 8.76
N ILE A 401 2.96 41.58 9.87
CA ILE A 401 3.78 40.56 10.53
C ILE A 401 3.43 39.22 9.88
N VAL A 402 4.46 38.50 9.42
CA VAL A 402 4.31 37.17 8.82
C VAL A 402 5.20 36.19 9.57
N GLY A 403 4.77 34.93 9.62
CA GLY A 403 5.59 33.82 10.08
C GLY A 403 6.70 33.50 9.07
N VAL A 404 7.83 33.01 9.55
CA VAL A 404 8.91 32.44 8.71
C VAL A 404 9.24 31.03 9.19
N HIS A 405 9.62 30.17 8.25
CA HIS A 405 10.01 28.79 8.50
C HIS A 405 11.53 28.62 8.42
N ASP A 406 12.25 29.62 8.92
CA ASP A 406 13.70 29.65 8.93
C ASP A 406 14.21 28.81 10.11
N CYS A 407 15.29 28.05 9.90
CA CYS A 407 15.84 27.22 10.96
C CYS A 407 16.61 28.10 11.95
N PRO A 408 16.29 28.05 13.26
CA PRO A 408 16.97 28.88 14.24
C PRO A 408 18.42 28.42 14.51
N PHE A 409 18.79 27.20 14.11
CA PHE A 409 20.09 26.61 14.43
C PHE A 409 21.15 26.77 13.34
N CYS A 410 20.77 26.66 12.07
CA CYS A 410 21.69 26.82 10.93
C CYS A 410 21.41 28.07 10.09
N GLY A 411 20.35 28.82 10.39
CA GLY A 411 19.98 30.03 9.65
C GLY A 411 19.42 29.79 8.25
N ALA A 412 19.21 28.53 7.85
CA ALA A 412 18.68 28.19 6.54
C ALA A 412 17.25 28.69 6.35
N ARG A 413 17.01 29.42 5.27
CA ARG A 413 15.72 30.06 4.97
C ARG A 413 14.69 29.07 4.48
N ASN A 414 13.45 29.15 4.99
CA ASN A 414 12.32 28.28 4.63
C ASN A 414 12.68 26.78 4.63
N SER A 415 13.47 26.38 5.62
CA SER A 415 14.05 25.03 5.74
C SER A 415 13.26 24.13 6.69
N LEU A 416 12.42 24.71 7.57
CA LEU A 416 11.53 23.95 8.44
C LEU A 416 10.35 23.41 7.64
N THR A 417 10.23 22.09 7.58
CA THR A 417 9.16 21.38 6.88
C THR A 417 8.41 20.45 7.82
N ILE A 418 7.12 20.29 7.60
CA ILE A 418 6.31 19.29 8.30
C ILE A 418 6.75 17.91 7.84
N ILE A 419 6.92 16.98 8.78
CA ILE A 419 7.21 15.58 8.45
C ILE A 419 6.02 14.96 7.73
N GLY A 420 6.28 14.41 6.55
CA GLY A 420 5.34 13.61 5.79
C GLY A 420 5.92 13.15 4.46
N SER A 421 5.29 12.13 3.88
CA SER A 421 5.69 11.57 2.58
C SER A 421 4.43 11.14 1.84
N ARG A 422 4.25 11.64 0.62
CA ARG A 422 3.10 11.34 -0.24
C ARG A 422 3.22 9.95 -0.84
N ALA A 423 2.07 9.27 -1.04
CA ALA A 423 2.04 7.93 -1.64
C ALA A 423 2.76 7.89 -2.99
N ALA A 424 2.52 8.87 -3.87
CA ALA A 424 3.18 8.96 -5.17
C ALA A 424 4.72 8.97 -5.07
N SER A 425 5.29 9.67 -4.08
CA SER A 425 6.74 9.70 -3.86
C SER A 425 7.27 8.34 -3.39
N LEU A 426 6.58 7.70 -2.43
CA LEU A 426 6.95 6.36 -1.94
C LEU A 426 6.89 5.32 -3.05
N THR A 427 5.79 5.32 -3.81
CA THR A 427 5.60 4.44 -4.96
C THR A 427 6.71 4.67 -5.98
N SER A 428 7.05 5.92 -6.31
CA SER A 428 8.11 6.22 -7.29
C SER A 428 9.47 5.66 -6.86
N VAL A 429 9.83 5.76 -5.57
CA VAL A 429 11.07 5.20 -5.01
C VAL A 429 11.07 3.68 -5.11
N ILE A 430 9.97 3.04 -4.73
CA ILE A 430 9.84 1.57 -4.79
C ILE A 430 9.94 1.07 -6.23
N ILE A 431 9.27 1.74 -7.17
CA ILE A 431 9.34 1.41 -8.60
C ILE A 431 10.78 1.53 -9.08
N ALA A 432 11.46 2.63 -8.77
CA ALA A 432 12.84 2.85 -9.15
C ALA A 432 13.75 1.74 -8.61
N GLN A 433 13.63 1.40 -7.31
CA GLN A 433 14.39 0.33 -6.68
C GLN A 433 14.12 -1.04 -7.30
N LEU A 434 12.84 -1.39 -7.51
CA LEU A 434 12.45 -2.64 -8.17
C LEU A 434 12.97 -2.73 -9.60
N TYR A 435 12.96 -1.63 -10.35
CA TYR A 435 13.42 -1.60 -11.74
C TYR A 435 14.95 -1.55 -11.87
N SER A 436 15.64 -1.08 -10.82
CA SER A 436 17.11 -1.12 -10.73
C SER A 436 17.66 -2.42 -10.17
N SER A 437 16.82 -3.24 -9.53
CA SER A 437 17.25 -4.50 -8.92
C SER A 437 17.77 -5.48 -9.97
N SER A 438 18.93 -6.09 -9.71
CA SER A 438 19.50 -7.18 -10.51
C SER A 438 18.66 -8.47 -10.47
N PHE A 439 17.71 -8.56 -9.54
CA PHE A 439 16.78 -9.67 -9.42
C PHE A 439 15.50 -9.48 -10.24
N ASN A 440 15.29 -8.31 -10.86
CA ASN A 440 14.12 -8.03 -11.68
C ASN A 440 14.43 -8.11 -13.18
N ASN A 441 14.23 -9.29 -13.75
CA ASN A 441 14.42 -9.54 -15.18
C ASN A 441 13.19 -9.23 -16.03
N ASP A 442 12.03 -8.94 -15.43
CA ASP A 442 10.79 -8.59 -16.14
C ASP A 442 10.22 -7.27 -15.60
N LYS A 443 10.58 -6.15 -16.25
CA LYS A 443 10.22 -4.78 -15.84
C LYS A 443 8.77 -4.43 -16.18
N LYS A 444 7.83 -5.24 -15.68
CA LYS A 444 6.39 -5.00 -15.77
C LYS A 444 5.84 -4.64 -14.40
N LEU A 445 5.02 -3.60 -14.38
CA LEU A 445 4.34 -3.16 -13.18
C LEU A 445 2.98 -2.59 -13.56
N LEU A 446 1.95 -3.07 -12.88
CA LEU A 446 0.63 -2.44 -12.87
C LEU A 446 0.52 -1.71 -11.53
N THR A 447 0.38 -0.39 -11.56
CA THR A 447 0.19 0.44 -10.36
C THR A 447 -1.19 1.04 -10.42
N PHE A 448 -2.02 0.68 -9.44
CA PHE A 448 -3.30 1.33 -9.19
C PHE A 448 -3.12 2.34 -8.05
N SER A 449 -3.72 3.51 -8.20
CA SER A 449 -3.73 4.53 -7.15
C SER A 449 -5.17 4.95 -6.92
N ASP A 450 -5.76 4.48 -5.83
CA ASP A 450 -7.03 5.02 -5.35
C ASP A 450 -6.76 6.46 -4.90
N SER A 451 -7.26 7.41 -5.69
CA SER A 451 -7.07 8.86 -5.47
C SER A 451 -8.23 9.46 -4.71
#